data_AF-A0A9D8DX64-F1
#
_entry.id   AF-A0A9D8DX64-F1
#
_cell.length_a   1.000
_cell.length_b   1.000
_cell.length_c   1.000
_cell.angle_alpha   90.00
_cell.angle_beta   90.00
_cell.angle_gamma   90.00
#
_symmetry.space_group_name_H-M   'P 1'
#
loop_
_entity.id
_entity.type
_entity.pdbx_description
1 polymer ?
#
loop_
_entity_poly.entity_id
_entity_poly.type
_entity_poly.pdbx_seq_one_letter_code
_entity_poly.pdbx_strand_id
1 'polypeptide(L)'
;MSVAAITFWFLGIFLALIGLVFALYGMSSERSYWAQRDPSGNAAREATPFSRVFTHFWRIAISDERAPLRIAAIGVTLVLLAIVAFIFAIIFTATG
;
A
#
# COMPACT_ATOMS: atom_id res chain seq x y z
N MET A 1 -20.02 -10.45 -19.52
CA MET A 1 -19.31 -9.40 -18.75
C MET A 1 -19.17 -8.17 -19.61
N SER A 2 -19.62 -7.03 -19.12
CA SER A 2 -19.49 -5.73 -19.80
C SER A 2 -18.02 -5.31 -19.92
N VAL A 3 -17.71 -4.46 -20.91
CA VAL A 3 -16.37 -3.86 -21.08
C VAL A 3 -15.95 -3.11 -19.81
N ALA A 4 -16.89 -2.38 -19.20
CA ALA A 4 -16.67 -1.67 -17.93
C ALA A 4 -16.25 -2.63 -16.81
N ALA A 5 -16.94 -3.77 -16.64
CA ALA A 5 -16.57 -4.77 -15.63
C ALA A 5 -15.15 -5.30 -15.85
N ILE A 6 -14.79 -5.64 -17.09
CA ILE A 6 -13.45 -6.13 -17.43
C ILE A 6 -12.39 -5.09 -17.09
N THR A 7 -12.61 -3.82 -17.45
CA THR A 7 -11.68 -2.73 -17.13
C THR A 7 -11.45 -2.58 -15.64
N PHE A 8 -12.51 -2.61 -14.82
CA PHE A 8 -12.38 -2.49 -13.36
C PHE A 8 -11.70 -3.70 -12.71
N TRP A 9 -11.93 -4.91 -13.22
CA TRP A 9 -11.20 -6.11 -12.78
C TRP A 9 -9.70 -5.98 -13.03
N PHE A 10 -9.31 -5.62 -14.26
CA PHE A 10 -7.90 -5.42 -14.59
C PHE A 10 -7.28 -4.31 -13.75
N LEU A 11 -7.93 -3.15 -13.66
CA LEU A 11 -7.44 -2.02 -12.87
C LEU A 11 -7.23 -2.42 -11.40
N GLY A 12 -8.21 -3.09 -10.80
CA GLY A 12 -8.13 -3.57 -9.42
C GLY A 12 -6.95 -4.52 -9.21
N ILE A 13 -6.73 -5.48 -10.12
CA ILE A 13 -5.60 -6.42 -10.05
C ILE A 13 -4.27 -5.67 -10.09
N PHE A 14 -4.07 -4.76 -11.05
CA PHE A 14 -2.83 -4.01 -11.17
C PHE A 14 -2.57 -3.12 -9.96
N LEU A 15 -3.58 -2.41 -9.47
CA LEU A 15 -3.47 -1.57 -8.28
C LEU A 15 -3.14 -2.40 -7.03
N ALA A 16 -3.76 -3.58 -6.88
CA ALA A 16 -3.50 -4.47 -5.75
C ALA A 16 -2.06 -4.99 -5.77
N LEU A 17 -1.57 -5.43 -6.92
CA LEU A 17 -0.20 -5.94 -7.06
C LEU A 17 0.85 -4.87 -6.80
N ILE A 18 0.72 -3.70 -7.44
CA ILE A 18 1.67 -2.60 -7.26
C ILE A 18 1.59 -2.07 -5.83
N GLY A 19 0.37 -1.91 -5.29
CA GLY A 19 0.16 -1.46 -3.93
C GLY A 19 0.77 -2.39 -2.89
N LEU A 20 0.61 -3.71 -3.06
CA LEU A 20 1.21 -4.71 -2.19
C LEU A 20 2.75 -4.65 -2.25
N VAL A 21 3.33 -4.57 -3.45
CA VAL A 21 4.79 -4.45 -3.62
C VAL A 21 5.30 -3.21 -2.91
N PHE A 22 4.65 -2.06 -3.06
CA PHE A 22 5.07 -0.81 -2.44
C PHE A 22 4.95 -0.85 -0.91
N ALA A 23 3.85 -1.42 -0.41
CA ALA A 23 3.63 -1.59 1.02
C ALA A 23 4.72 -2.48 1.65
N LEU A 24 4.97 -3.64 1.05
CA LEU A 24 5.98 -4.59 1.55
C LEU A 24 7.40 -4.03 1.41
N TYR A 25 7.73 -3.46 0.25
CA TYR A 25 9.05 -2.89 0.00
C TYR A 25 9.34 -1.68 0.90
N GLY A 26 8.36 -0.79 1.09
CA GLY A 26 8.50 0.37 1.98
C GLY A 26 8.73 -0.05 3.44
N MET A 27 8.01 -1.05 3.92
CA MET A 27 8.20 -1.60 5.28
C MET A 27 9.53 -2.32 5.44
N SER A 28 9.96 -3.08 4.42
CA SER A 28 11.28 -3.73 4.42
C SER A 28 12.38 -2.69 4.46
N SER A 29 12.27 -1.64 3.64
CA SER A 29 13.24 -0.55 3.55
C SER A 29 13.31 0.26 4.83
N GLU A 30 12.18 0.48 5.52
CA GLU A 30 12.16 1.14 6.84
C GLU A 30 12.94 0.32 7.88
N ARG A 31 12.78 -1.01 7.90
CA ARG A 31 13.56 -1.87 8.80
C ARG A 31 15.04 -1.85 8.47
N SER A 32 15.39 -1.90 7.19
CA SER A 32 16.78 -1.81 6.73
C SER A 32 17.42 -0.47 7.10
N TYR A 33 16.67 0.63 7.02
CA TYR A 33 17.12 1.95 7.46
C TYR A 33 17.51 1.96 8.95
N TRP A 34 16.66 1.40 9.82
CA TRP A 34 16.97 1.33 11.26
C TRP A 34 18.12 0.37 11.57
N ALA A 35 18.21 -0.77 10.86
CA ALA A 35 19.32 -1.70 11.02
C ALA A 35 20.69 -1.09 10.63
N GLN A 36 20.71 -0.15 9.68
CA GLN A 36 21.93 0.58 9.32
C GLN A 36 22.23 1.72 10.30
N ARG A 37 21.18 2.36 10.85
CA ARG A 37 21.30 3.49 11.76
C ARG A 37 21.77 3.08 13.17
N ASP A 38 21.25 1.97 13.68
CA ASP A 38 21.70 1.35 14.93
C ASP A 38 21.89 -0.17 14.74
N PRO A 39 23.08 -0.61 14.31
CA PRO A 39 23.39 -2.03 14.10
C PRO A 39 23.35 -2.87 15.39
N SER A 40 23.55 -2.23 16.54
CA SER A 40 23.48 -2.88 17.87
C SER A 40 22.06 -2.90 18.44
N GLY A 41 21.18 -2.06 17.92
CA GLY A 41 19.80 -1.89 18.34
C GLY A 41 18.85 -2.95 17.77
N ASN A 42 17.57 -2.85 18.17
CA ASN A 42 16.52 -3.71 17.65
C ASN A 42 15.70 -2.95 16.60
N ALA A 43 16.13 -3.04 15.35
CA ALA A 43 15.48 -2.39 14.21
C ALA A 43 13.98 -2.72 14.09
N ALA A 44 13.54 -3.89 14.53
CA ALA A 44 12.12 -4.26 14.49
C ALA A 44 11.27 -3.51 15.52
N ARG A 45 11.86 -3.08 16.65
CA ARG A 45 11.20 -2.22 17.65
C ARG A 45 11.20 -0.75 17.25
N GLU A 46 12.26 -0.29 16.60
CA GLU A 46 12.43 1.11 16.22
C GLU A 46 11.72 1.47 14.92
N ALA A 47 11.65 0.50 13.99
CA ALA A 47 10.88 0.67 12.76
C ALA A 47 9.41 0.92 13.07
N THR A 48 8.85 1.88 12.34
CA THR A 48 7.42 2.17 12.47
C THR A 48 6.61 0.93 12.08
N PRO A 49 5.66 0.47 12.93
CA PRO A 49 4.88 -0.72 12.64
C PRO A 49 3.90 -0.48 11.49
N PHE A 50 3.59 -1.54 10.74
CA PHE A 50 2.67 -1.46 9.61
C PHE A 50 1.27 -0.98 10.03
N SER A 51 0.81 -1.33 11.25
CA SER A 51 -0.47 -0.86 11.78
C SER A 51 -0.57 0.67 11.78
N ARG A 52 0.50 1.37 12.16
CA ARG A 52 0.53 2.83 12.16
C ARG A 52 0.48 3.38 10.74
N VAL A 53 1.21 2.75 9.81
CA VAL A 53 1.20 3.11 8.39
C VAL A 53 -0.20 2.94 7.81
N PHE A 54 -0.84 1.81 8.08
CA PHE A 54 -2.18 1.51 7.60
C PHE A 54 -3.23 2.50 8.14
N THR A 55 -3.18 2.84 9.44
CA THR A 55 -4.15 3.77 10.03
C THR A 55 -3.95 5.22 9.58
N HIS A 56 -2.71 5.65 9.36
CA HIS A 56 -2.37 7.04 9.05
C HIS A 56 -1.83 7.24 7.64
N PHE A 57 -2.12 6.31 6.74
CA PHE A 57 -1.52 6.24 5.40
C PHE A 57 -1.64 7.56 4.65
N TRP A 58 -2.81 8.21 4.72
CA TRP A 58 -3.04 9.49 4.04
C TRP A 58 -2.11 10.59 4.54
N ARG A 59 -1.99 10.74 5.87
CA ARG A 59 -1.11 11.72 6.49
C ARG A 59 0.36 11.44 6.18
N ILE A 60 0.76 10.17 6.25
CA ILE A 60 2.15 9.73 6.02
C ILE A 60 2.54 9.97 4.56
N ALA A 61 1.66 9.65 3.60
CA ALA A 61 1.94 9.78 2.17
C ALA A 61 2.26 11.24 1.75
N ILE A 62 1.58 12.21 2.36
CA ILE A 62 1.69 13.65 2.03
C ILE A 62 2.65 14.44 2.94
N SER A 63 3.14 13.82 4.02
CA SER A 63 4.08 14.45 4.94
C SER A 63 5.54 14.29 4.51
N ASP A 64 6.44 15.06 5.11
CA ASP A 64 7.90 14.92 5.00
C ASP A 64 8.47 13.77 5.87
N GLU A 65 7.69 12.71 6.06
CA GLU A 65 8.15 11.49 6.70
C GLU A 65 9.21 10.79 5.84
N ARG A 66 9.93 9.84 6.44
CA ARG A 66 11.00 9.08 5.77
C ARG A 66 10.49 8.46 4.46
N ALA A 67 11.31 8.50 3.41
CA ALA A 67 10.94 7.99 2.10
C ALA A 67 10.40 6.53 2.11
N PRO A 68 10.98 5.57 2.86
CA PRO A 68 10.44 4.21 2.99
C PRO A 68 9.00 4.16 3.51
N LEU A 69 8.70 4.98 4.53
CA LEU A 69 7.38 5.11 5.14
C LEU A 69 6.35 5.68 4.18
N ARG A 70 6.74 6.70 3.41
CA ARG A 70 5.88 7.30 2.37
C ARG A 70 5.56 6.29 1.27
N ILE A 71 6.55 5.52 0.81
CA ILE A 71 6.35 4.44 -0.17
C ILE A 71 5.37 3.39 0.38
N ALA A 72 5.54 2.98 1.64
CA ALA A 72 4.64 2.02 2.26
C ALA A 72 3.19 2.56 2.33
N ALA A 73 3.03 3.83 2.70
CA ALA A 73 1.74 4.51 2.76
C ALA A 73 1.08 4.65 1.39
N ILE A 74 1.85 5.00 0.34
CA ILE A 74 1.37 5.00 -1.05
C ILE A 74 0.90 3.60 -1.46
N GLY A 75 1.64 2.56 -1.09
CA GLY A 75 1.25 1.17 -1.31
C GLY A 75 -0.12 0.85 -0.70
N VAL A 76 -0.34 1.24 0.56
CA VAL A 76 -1.64 1.09 1.23
C VAL A 76 -2.75 1.84 0.47
N THR A 77 -2.51 3.08 0.03
CA THR A 77 -3.47 3.85 -0.77
C THR A 77 -3.88 3.09 -2.03
N LEU A 78 -2.91 2.53 -2.77
CA LEU A 78 -3.17 1.78 -4.00
C LEU A 78 -3.99 0.51 -3.73
N VAL A 79 -3.73 -0.20 -2.63
CA VAL A 79 -4.54 -1.35 -2.22
C VAL A 79 -5.97 -0.94 -1.90
N LEU A 80 -6.19 0.20 -1.23
CA LEU A 80 -7.53 0.71 -0.96
C LEU A 80 -8.27 1.11 -2.24
N LEU A 81 -7.57 1.75 -3.19
CA LEU A 81 -8.13 2.05 -4.52
C LEU A 81 -8.45 0.77 -5.31
N ALA A 82 -7.64 -0.29 -5.16
CA ALA A 82 -7.92 -1.60 -5.75
C ALA A 82 -9.22 -2.20 -5.20
N ILE A 83 -9.47 -2.10 -3.90
CA ILE A 83 -10.72 -2.56 -3.28
C ILE A 83 -11.91 -1.80 -3.87
N VAL A 84 -11.81 -0.48 -4.03
CA VAL A 84 -12.86 0.32 -4.67
C VAL A 84 -13.09 -0.13 -6.13
N ALA A 85 -12.02 -0.37 -6.89
CA ALA A 85 -12.13 -0.87 -8.26
C ALA A 85 -12.82 -2.26 -8.31
N PHE A 86 -12.51 -3.16 -7.38
CA PHE A 86 -13.18 -4.46 -7.29
C PHE A 86 -14.67 -4.36 -6.94
N ILE A 87 -15.04 -3.44 -6.04
CA ILE A 87 -16.46 -3.17 -5.74
C ILE A 87 -17.20 -2.75 -7.02
N PHE A 88 -16.63 -1.81 -7.79
CA PHE A 88 -17.22 -1.43 -9.08
C PHE A 88 -17.26 -2.59 -10.07
N ALA A 89 -16.18 -3.38 -10.18
CA ALA A 89 -16.13 -4.54 -11.06
C ALA A 89 -17.27 -5.54 -10.77
N ILE A 90 -17.52 -5.81 -9.48
CA ILE A 90 -18.62 -6.68 -9.03
C ILE A 90 -19.98 -6.08 -9.41
N ILE A 91 -20.20 -4.79 -9.13
CA ILE A 91 -21.45 -4.10 -9.47
C ILE A 91 -21.73 -4.19 -10.98
N PHE A 92 -20.76 -3.83 -11.82
CA PHE A 92 -20.90 -3.86 -13.29
C PHE A 92 -20.95 -5.27 -13.89
N THR A 93 -20.51 -6.29 -13.15
CA THR A 93 -20.68 -7.70 -13.53
C THR A 93 -22.09 -8.19 -13.20
N ALA A 94 -22.70 -7.69 -12.12
CA ALA A 94 -24.03 -8.08 -11.69
C ALA A 94 -25.17 -7.33 -12.41
N THR A 95 -24.91 -6.10 -12.88
CA THR A 95 -25.93 -5.24 -13.50
C THR A 95 -25.90 -5.19 -15.03
N GLY A 96 -24.93 -5.82 -15.69
CA GLY A 96 -24.77 -5.80 -17.15
C GLY A 96 -24.41 -7.15 -17.74
#